data_AF-A0A4Q2K9V9-F1
#
_entry.id   AF-A0A4Q2K9V9-F1
#
_cell.length_a   1.000
_cell.length_b   1.000
_cell.length_c   1.000
_cell.angle_alpha   90.00
_cell.angle_beta   90.00
_cell.angle_gamma   90.00
#
_symmetry.space_group_name_H-M   'P 1'
#
loop_
_entity.id
_entity.type
_entity.pdbx_description
1 polymer ?
#
loop_
_entity_poly.entity_id
_entity_poly.type
_entity_poly.pdbx_seq_one_letter_code
_entity_poly.pdbx_strand_id
1 'polypeptide(L)'
;MTNPIRSGFKFVNEGLDFTVILTNGTEKKNVALLMQENTFCPFITVRDLSELKSGNFDWAWGHYFKSFNKALKDYNERRKELLRSEKR
;
A
#
# COMPACT_ATOMS: atom_id res chain seq x y z
N MET A 1 -4.82 18.85 8.21
CA MET A 1 -5.58 18.19 7.14
C MET A 1 -4.76 16.99 6.71
N THR A 2 -5.09 15.78 7.17
CA THR A 2 -4.44 14.55 6.69
C THR A 2 -4.94 14.31 5.26
N ASN A 3 -4.04 14.39 4.28
CA ASN A 3 -4.39 14.03 2.91
C ASN A 3 -4.76 12.54 2.89
N PRO A 4 -5.95 12.16 2.43
CA PRO A 4 -6.31 10.75 2.42
C PRO A 4 -5.37 10.00 1.46
N ILE A 5 -4.73 8.95 1.97
CA ILE A 5 -3.92 8.02 1.18
C ILE A 5 -4.80 7.51 0.03
N ARG A 6 -4.45 7.88 -1.20
CA ARG A 6 -5.21 7.59 -2.43
C ARG A 6 -4.28 7.26 -3.58
N SER A 7 -4.79 6.65 -4.64
CA SER A 7 -3.98 6.41 -5.85
C SER A 7 -3.37 7.72 -6.37
N GLY A 8 -2.09 7.67 -6.75
CA GLY A 8 -1.27 8.81 -7.14
C GLY A 8 -0.64 9.59 -5.97
N PHE A 9 -0.99 9.27 -4.73
CA PHE A 9 -0.33 9.87 -3.56
C PHE A 9 1.15 9.46 -3.51
N LYS A 10 2.02 10.44 -3.28
CA LYS A 10 3.46 10.23 -3.13
C LYS A 10 3.89 10.59 -1.73
N PHE A 11 4.82 9.81 -1.18
CA PHE A 11 5.41 10.07 0.13
C PHE A 11 6.84 9.54 0.18
N VAL A 12 7.63 10.13 1.08
CA VAL A 12 8.97 9.65 1.42
C VAL A 12 8.86 8.88 2.71
N ASN A 13 9.45 7.68 2.77
CA ASN A 13 9.60 6.95 4.01
C ASN A 13 11.04 6.44 4.13
N GLU A 14 11.71 6.79 5.23
CA GLU A 14 13.11 6.41 5.47
C GLU A 14 14.08 6.75 4.31
N GLY A 15 13.82 7.87 3.62
CA GLY A 15 14.64 8.32 2.49
C GLY A 15 14.35 7.61 1.17
N LEU A 16 13.29 6.79 1.10
CA LEU A 16 12.82 6.14 -0.11
C LEU A 16 11.53 6.78 -0.61
N ASP A 17 11.47 7.04 -1.92
CA ASP A 17 10.29 7.61 -2.58
C ASP A 17 9.29 6.51 -2.95
N PHE A 18 8.05 6.67 -2.50
CA PHE A 18 6.94 5.78 -2.80
C PHE A 18 5.79 6.51 -3.49
N THR A 19 5.17 5.81 -4.45
CA THR A 19 3.90 6.20 -5.05
C THR A 19 2.84 5.14 -4.76
N VAL A 20 1.68 5.55 -4.26
CA VAL A 20 0.51 4.68 -4.12
C VAL A 20 -0.12 4.47 -5.49
N ILE A 21 -0.04 3.25 -6.02
CA ILE A 21 -0.65 2.90 -7.33
C ILE A 21 -2.12 2.56 -7.14
N LEU A 22 -2.43 1.66 -6.21
CA LEU A 22 -3.79 1.29 -5.84
C LEU A 22 -3.92 1.32 -4.33
N THR A 23 -5.09 1.74 -3.86
CA THR A 23 -5.46 1.58 -2.46
C THR A 23 -6.94 1.24 -2.37
N ASN A 24 -7.28 0.36 -1.44
CA ASN A 24 -8.65 0.10 -1.07
C ASN A 24 -8.68 -0.17 0.43
N GLY A 25 -9.66 0.41 1.10
CA GLY A 25 -9.71 0.38 2.54
C GLY A 25 -11.12 0.52 3.04
N THR A 26 -11.21 0.29 4.32
CA THR A 26 -12.39 0.33 5.14
C THR A 26 -12.08 1.25 6.32
N GLU A 27 -13.02 1.49 7.23
CA GLU A 27 -12.75 2.39 8.37
C GLU A 27 -11.57 1.93 9.24
N LYS A 28 -11.25 0.63 9.26
CA LYS A 28 -10.26 0.05 10.18
C LYS A 28 -9.04 -0.56 9.50
N LYS A 29 -9.13 -0.95 8.24
CA LYS A 29 -8.08 -1.70 7.55
C LYS A 29 -7.96 -1.26 6.11
N ASN A 30 -6.76 -1.37 5.54
CA ASN A 30 -6.57 -1.09 4.12
C ASN A 30 -5.56 -2.02 3.48
N VAL A 31 -5.56 -2.04 2.15
CA VAL A 31 -4.54 -2.67 1.33
C VAL A 31 -4.08 -1.67 0.28
N ALA A 32 -2.77 -1.53 0.11
CA ALA A 32 -2.18 -0.67 -0.88
C ALA A 32 -1.17 -1.43 -1.75
N LEU A 33 -1.09 -1.04 -3.02
CA LEU A 33 -0.01 -1.38 -3.92
C LEU A 33 0.84 -0.13 -4.10
N LEU A 34 2.08 -0.22 -3.67
CA LEU A 34 3.09 0.83 -3.75
C LEU A 34 4.04 0.56 -4.90
N MET A 35 4.59 1.64 -5.45
CA MET A 35 5.76 1.63 -6.29
C MET A 35 6.87 2.42 -5.60
N GLN A 36 7.97 1.76 -5.26
CA GLN A 36 9.22 2.40 -4.88
C GLN A 36 9.96 2.84 -6.14
N GLU A 37 10.41 4.09 -6.17
CA GLU A 37 11.20 4.63 -7.28
C GLU A 37 12.67 4.15 -7.17
N ASN A 38 13.39 4.06 -8.30
CA ASN A 38 14.83 3.77 -8.38
C ASN A 38 15.31 2.46 -7.74
N THR A 39 14.50 1.39 -7.77
CA THR A 39 14.87 0.08 -7.22
C THR A 39 14.61 -1.08 -8.20
N PHE A 40 15.24 -2.23 -7.93
CA PHE A 40 15.11 -3.45 -8.72
C PHE A 40 13.81 -4.25 -8.44
N CYS A 41 13.20 -4.04 -7.27
CA CYS A 41 11.91 -4.64 -6.87
C CYS A 41 10.91 -3.51 -6.55
N PRO A 42 10.40 -2.80 -7.58
CA PRO A 42 9.69 -1.55 -7.35
C PRO A 42 8.30 -1.75 -6.76
N PHE A 43 7.66 -2.91 -6.91
CA PHE A 43 6.25 -3.06 -6.52
C PHE A 43 6.12 -3.74 -5.16
N ILE A 44 5.32 -3.16 -4.28
CA ILE A 44 5.13 -3.67 -2.92
C ILE A 44 3.64 -3.68 -2.61
N THR A 45 3.09 -4.83 -2.20
CA THR A 45 1.76 -4.88 -1.62
C THR A 45 1.86 -4.81 -0.10
N VAL A 46 1.09 -3.92 0.52
CA VAL A 46 1.11 -3.67 1.96
C VAL A 46 -0.31 -3.68 2.52
N ARG A 47 -0.46 -3.92 3.83
CA ARG A 47 -1.72 -3.79 4.56
C ARG A 47 -1.62 -2.67 5.59
N ASP A 48 -2.76 -2.09 5.92
CA ASP A 48 -2.91 -1.12 7.01
C ASP A 48 -1.92 0.05 6.90
N LEU A 49 -1.71 0.55 5.67
CA LEU A 49 -0.87 1.71 5.41
C LEU A 49 -1.45 2.94 6.11
N SER A 50 -0.65 3.58 6.94
CA SER A 50 -1.06 4.74 7.72
C SER A 50 0.08 5.75 7.88
N GLU A 51 -0.29 7.01 8.05
CA GLU A 51 0.65 8.09 8.37
C GLU A 51 0.75 8.21 9.91
N LEU A 52 1.98 8.19 10.42
CA LEU A 52 2.29 8.40 11.82
C LEU A 52 2.31 9.90 12.13
N LYS A 53 2.19 10.26 13.42
CA LYS A 53 2.25 11.66 13.87
C LYS A 53 3.57 12.38 13.50
N SER A 54 4.64 11.63 13.24
CA SER A 54 5.93 12.17 12.80
C SER A 54 5.96 12.56 11.32
N GLY A 55 4.93 12.22 10.55
CA GLY A 55 4.90 12.35 9.08
C GLY A 55 5.53 11.17 8.33
N ASN A 56 6.09 10.19 9.05
CA ASN A 56 6.51 8.91 8.46
C ASN A 56 5.31 8.00 8.22
N PHE A 57 5.49 6.99 7.39
CA PHE A 57 4.45 6.00 7.08
C PHE A 57 4.79 4.65 7.69
N ASP A 58 3.76 3.93 8.13
CA ASP A 58 3.87 2.56 8.62
C ASP A 58 2.84 1.67 7.94
N TRP A 59 3.14 0.38 7.83
CA TRP A 59 2.25 -0.62 7.26
C TRP A 59 2.55 -2.01 7.80
N ALA A 60 1.52 -2.83 7.86
CA ALA A 60 1.65 -4.25 8.12
C ALA A 60 2.02 -5.01 6.85
N TRP A 61 3.07 -5.83 6.93
CA TRP A 61 3.39 -6.91 5.99
C TRP A 61 3.54 -6.47 4.53
N GLY A 62 4.78 -6.16 4.11
CA GLY A 62 5.12 -5.89 2.72
C GLY A 62 5.51 -7.14 1.92
N HIS A 63 4.87 -7.37 0.78
CA HIS A 63 5.31 -8.39 -0.19
C HIS A 63 5.88 -7.70 -1.43
N TYR A 64 7.14 -8.02 -1.77
CA TYR A 64 7.92 -7.31 -2.78
C TYR A 64 7.95 -8.07 -4.10
N PHE A 65 7.81 -7.33 -5.21
CA PHE A 65 7.72 -7.89 -6.54
C PHE A 65 8.52 -7.07 -7.56
N LYS A 66 9.11 -7.77 -8.52
CA LYS A 66 9.68 -7.17 -9.74
C LYS A 66 8.65 -6.96 -10.84
N SER A 67 7.59 -7.76 -10.84
CA SER A 67 6.57 -7.77 -11.89
C SER A 67 5.29 -7.10 -11.41
N PHE A 68 4.86 -6.06 -12.10
CA PHE A 68 3.61 -5.37 -11.81
C PHE A 68 2.42 -6.33 -11.82
N ASN A 69 2.32 -7.23 -12.81
CA ASN A 69 1.21 -8.17 -12.91
C ASN A 69 1.14 -9.13 -11.71
N LYS A 70 2.30 -9.55 -11.17
CA LYS A 70 2.33 -10.39 -9.96
C LYS A 70 1.88 -9.60 -8.73
N ALA A 71 2.36 -8.36 -8.58
CA ALA A 71 1.95 -7.47 -7.50
C ALA A 71 0.45 -7.15 -7.56
N LEU A 72 -0.09 -6.88 -8.76
CA LEU A 72 -1.51 -6.64 -8.98
C LEU A 72 -2.37 -7.86 -8.64
N LYS A 73 -1.89 -9.06 -8.97
CA LYS A 73 -2.58 -10.31 -8.59
C LYS A 73 -2.65 -10.44 -7.06
N ASP A 74 -1.52 -10.29 -6.37
CA ASP A 74 -1.44 -10.35 -4.90
C ASP A 74 -2.33 -9.27 -4.24
N TYR A 75 -2.27 -8.03 -4.74
CA TYR A 75 -3.13 -6.94 -4.29
C TYR A 75 -4.62 -7.32 -4.38
N ASN A 76 -5.06 -7.87 -5.51
CA ASN A 76 -6.45 -8.24 -5.72
C ASN A 76 -6.88 -9.41 -4.80
N GLU A 77 -5.99 -10.36 -4.52
CA GLU A 77 -6.25 -11.44 -3.56
C GLU A 77 -6.43 -10.87 -2.13
N ARG A 78 -5.51 -10.02 -1.68
CA ARG A 78 -5.59 -9.35 -0.37
C ARG A 78 -6.81 -8.44 -0.25
N ARG A 79 -7.17 -7.73 -1.32
CA ARG A 79 -8.38 -6.89 -1.37
C ARG A 79 -9.64 -7.74 -1.22
N LYS A 80 -9.72 -8.91 -1.86
CA LYS A 80 -10.85 -9.82 -1.70
C LYS A 80 -10.96 -10.33 -0.26
N GLU A 81 -9.84 -10.64 0.38
CA GLU A 81 -9.82 -11.04 1.79
C GLU A 81 -10.30 -9.93 2.72
N LEU A 82 -9.82 -8.69 2.51
CA LEU A 82 -10.24 -7.52 3.25
C LEU A 82 -11.76 -7.37 3.22
N LEU A 83 -12.36 -7.36 2.02
CA LEU A 83 -13.81 -7.21 1.83
C LEU A 83 -14.64 -8.40 2.34
N ARG A 84 -14.05 -9.61 2.42
CA ARG A 84 -14.71 -10.77 3.05
C ARG A 84 -14.73 -10.66 4.56
N SER A 85 -13.68 -10.10 5.16
CA SER A 85 -13.56 -9.97 6.61
C SER A 85 -14.57 -8.98 7.23
N GLU A 86 -15.10 -8.05 6.44
CA GLU A 86 -16.11 -7.08 6.88
C GLU A 86 -17.53 -7.61 6.90
N LYS A 87 -17.79 -8.72 6.19
CA LYS A 87 -19.12 -9.33 6.12
C LYS A 87 -19.39 -10.30 7.29
N ARG A 88 -18.41 -10.50 8.17
CA ARG A 88 -18.51 -11.36 9.36
C ARG A 88 -18.67 -10.49 10.59
#